data_AF-A0ABD4ZMW9-F1
#
_entry.id   AF-A0ABD4ZMW9-F1
#
_cell.length_a   1.000
_cell.length_b   1.000
_cell.length_c   1.000
_cell.angle_alpha   90.00
_cell.angle_beta   90.00
_cell.angle_gamma   90.00
#
_symmetry.space_group_name_H-M   'P 1'
#
loop_
_entity.id
_entity.type
_entity.pdbx_description
1 polymer ?
#
loop_
_entity_poly.entity_id
_entity_poly.type
_entity_poly.pdbx_seq_one_letter_code
_entity_poly.pdbx_strand_id
1 'polypeptide(L)'
;TYTWKKTPDTSVAGDVPATVIVHYPDGSNKPVDITIHVVDDTPVVPTKNPDPIGQDITVKKGDTPDPEDGVKNHGDLDKITDPKHPGTKTT
;
A
#
# COMPACT_ATOMS: atom_id res chain seq x y z
N THR A 1 -31.59 16.15 3.84
CA THR A 1 -30.86 15.44 2.76
C THR A 1 -29.59 16.21 2.43
N TYR A 2 -28.75 15.75 1.51
CA TYR A 2 -27.57 16.50 1.10
C TYR A 2 -27.32 16.39 -0.40
N THR A 3 -26.66 17.40 -0.96
CA THR A 3 -26.22 17.43 -2.36
C THR A 3 -24.79 17.95 -2.45
N TRP A 4 -24.06 17.57 -3.50
CA TRP A 4 -22.75 18.15 -3.79
C TRP A 4 -22.92 19.52 -4.45
N LYS A 5 -22.20 20.55 -3.96
CA LYS A 5 -22.13 21.84 -4.68
C LYS A 5 -21.42 21.68 -6.03
N LYS A 6 -20.37 20.86 -6.04
CA LYS A 6 -19.66 20.37 -7.22
C LYS A 6 -19.16 18.96 -6.89
N THR A 7 -19.34 18.02 -7.80
CA THR A 7 -18.79 16.67 -7.63
C THR A 7 -17.26 16.75 -7.59
N PRO A 8 -16.62 16.22 -6.53
CA PRO A 8 -15.17 16.20 -6.42
C PRO A 8 -14.56 15.28 -7.48
N ASP A 9 -13.40 15.66 -8.00
CA ASP A 9 -12.60 14.81 -8.87
C ASP A 9 -11.75 13.86 -8.03
N THR A 10 -11.94 12.55 -8.21
CA THR A 10 -11.23 11.50 -7.47
C THR A 10 -10.34 10.67 -8.39
N SER A 11 -9.98 11.19 -9.56
CA SER A 11 -9.13 10.48 -10.53
C SER A 11 -7.65 10.44 -10.16
N VAL A 12 -7.22 11.31 -9.23
CA VAL A 12 -5.83 11.42 -8.76
C VAL A 12 -5.82 11.35 -7.24
N ALA A 13 -4.87 10.58 -6.68
CA ALA A 13 -4.67 10.49 -5.25
C ALA A 13 -4.21 11.83 -4.64
N GLY A 14 -4.67 12.12 -3.43
CA GLY A 14 -4.39 13.35 -2.71
C GLY A 14 -5.61 13.96 -2.03
N ASP A 15 -5.40 15.14 -1.46
CA ASP A 15 -6.42 15.87 -0.71
C ASP A 15 -7.23 16.77 -1.64
N VAL A 16 -8.54 16.51 -1.71
CA VAL A 16 -9.48 17.22 -2.58
C VAL A 16 -10.45 18.02 -1.73
N PRO A 17 -10.40 19.37 -1.76
CA PRO A 17 -11.39 20.20 -1.08
C PRO A 17 -12.75 20.09 -1.78
N ALA A 18 -13.81 19.89 -1.00
CA ALA A 18 -15.17 19.74 -1.52
C ALA A 18 -16.19 20.45 -0.61
N THR A 19 -17.35 20.79 -1.18
CA THR A 19 -18.44 21.42 -0.45
C THR A 19 -19.72 20.62 -0.62
N VAL A 20 -20.33 20.25 0.51
CA VAL A 20 -21.65 19.61 0.58
C VAL A 20 -22.68 20.66 0.98
N ILE A 21 -23.86 20.63 0.35
CA ILE A 21 -25.02 21.43 0.75
C ILE A 21 -25.96 20.52 1.54
N VAL A 22 -26.14 20.82 2.82
CA VAL A 22 -27.09 20.12 3.70
C VAL A 22 -28.44 20.80 3.58
N HIS A 23 -29.49 20.01 3.32
CA HIS A 23 -30.88 20.44 3.24
C HIS A 23 -31.64 20.02 4.50
N TYR A 24 -32.18 20.99 5.23
CA TYR A 24 -32.94 20.77 6.44
C TYR A 24 -34.44 20.61 6.15
N PRO A 25 -35.21 19.94 7.04
CA PRO A 25 -36.66 19.78 6.87
C PRO A 25 -37.45 21.10 6.86
N ASP A 26 -36.90 22.16 7.44
CA ASP A 26 -37.48 23.51 7.46
C ASP A 26 -37.28 24.27 6.13
N GLY A 27 -36.64 23.63 5.13
CA GLY A 27 -36.37 24.20 3.82
C GLY A 27 -35.09 25.04 3.76
N SER A 28 -34.39 25.24 4.88
CA SER A 28 -33.11 25.94 4.91
C SER A 28 -31.97 25.06 4.38
N ASN A 29 -30.88 25.72 3.93
CA ASN A 29 -29.69 25.06 3.38
C ASN A 29 -28.43 25.58 4.06
N LYS A 30 -27.46 24.69 4.33
CA LYS A 30 -26.15 25.06 4.87
C LYS A 30 -25.00 24.45 4.05
N PRO A 31 -24.05 25.26 3.54
CA PRO A 31 -22.82 24.75 2.96
C PRO A 31 -21.87 24.27 4.06
N VAL A 32 -21.19 23.15 3.78
CA VAL A 32 -20.19 22.54 4.64
C VAL A 32 -18.98 22.19 3.78
N ASP A 33 -17.84 22.80 4.11
CA ASP A 33 -16.57 22.50 3.45
C ASP A 33 -15.89 21.31 4.15
N ILE A 34 -15.37 20.40 3.35
CA ILE A 34 -14.71 19.17 3.77
C ILE A 34 -13.47 18.92 2.90
N THR A 35 -12.59 18.06 3.38
CA THR A 35 -11.46 17.53 2.62
C THR A 35 -11.69 16.04 2.38
N ILE A 36 -11.58 15.61 1.13
CA ILE A 36 -11.66 14.21 0.74
C ILE A 36 -10.23 13.72 0.52
N HIS A 37 -9.82 12.68 1.24
CA HIS A 37 -8.53 12.04 1.06
C HIS A 37 -8.69 10.90 0.04
N VAL A 38 -8.20 11.09 -1.18
CA VAL A 38 -8.21 10.06 -2.23
C VAL A 38 -6.92 9.27 -2.12
N VAL A 39 -7.04 7.97 -1.87
CA VAL A 39 -5.89 7.06 -1.80
C VAL A 39 -5.68 6.37 -3.14
N ASP A 40 -4.41 6.16 -3.50
CA ASP A 40 -4.06 5.30 -4.63
C ASP A 40 -4.11 3.84 -4.16
N ASP A 41 -5.15 3.12 -4.58
CA ASP A 41 -5.31 1.69 -4.30
C ASP A 41 -4.68 0.80 -5.39
N THR A 42 -3.88 1.37 -6.29
CA THR A 42 -3.12 0.54 -7.24
C THR A 42 -2.21 -0.41 -6.44
N PRO A 43 -2.36 -1.73 -6.63
CA PRO A 43 -1.46 -2.67 -6.00
C PRO A 43 -0.07 -2.36 -6.55
N VAL A 44 0.82 -1.86 -5.69
CA VAL A 44 2.24 -1.80 -5.98
C VAL A 44 2.70 -3.23 -6.13
N VAL A 45 2.71 -3.73 -7.37
CA VAL A 45 3.43 -4.94 -7.71
C VAL A 45 4.89 -4.52 -7.60
N PRO A 46 5.67 -5.04 -6.64
CA PRO A 46 7.07 -4.71 -6.58
C PRO A 46 7.72 -5.28 -7.84
N THR A 47 7.85 -4.45 -8.87
CA THR A 47 8.54 -4.76 -10.14
C THR A 47 10.05 -4.98 -9.94
N LYS A 48 10.51 -4.82 -8.69
CA LYS A 48 11.89 -4.93 -8.23
C LYS A 48 12.08 -6.02 -7.18
N ASN A 49 11.07 -6.87 -6.90
CA ASN A 49 11.31 -8.05 -6.07
C ASN A 49 11.87 -9.15 -6.97
N PRO A 50 13.16 -9.52 -6.84
CA PRO A 50 13.65 -10.71 -7.51
C PRO A 50 12.95 -11.94 -6.91
N ASP A 51 12.58 -12.90 -7.74
CA ASP A 51 12.19 -14.21 -7.25
C ASP A 51 13.36 -14.86 -6.48
N PRO A 52 13.11 -15.69 -5.46
CA PRO A 52 14.18 -16.40 -4.77
C PRO A 52 14.88 -17.35 -5.75
N ILE A 53 16.21 -17.24 -5.80
CA ILE A 53 17.06 -18.07 -6.64
C ILE A 53 17.64 -19.18 -5.75
N GLY A 54 17.14 -20.41 -5.94
CA GLY A 54 17.65 -21.57 -5.22
C GLY A 54 19.09 -21.93 -5.60
N GLN A 55 19.78 -22.60 -4.68
CA GLN A 55 21.08 -23.23 -4.94
C GLN A 55 21.26 -24.53 -4.17
N ASP A 56 22.15 -25.39 -4.66
CA ASP A 56 22.48 -26.65 -3.98
C ASP A 56 23.34 -26.40 -2.74
N ILE A 57 22.98 -27.05 -1.64
CA ILE A 57 23.76 -27.04 -0.39
C ILE A 57 24.46 -28.40 -0.25
N THR A 58 25.76 -28.38 0.06
CA THR A 58 26.53 -29.59 0.39
C THR A 58 27.06 -29.51 1.81
N VAL A 59 26.61 -30.41 2.68
CA VAL A 59 27.09 -30.55 4.07
C VAL A 59 27.56 -31.98 4.34
N LYS A 60 28.37 -32.17 5.41
CA LYS A 60 28.82 -33.51 5.80
C LYS A 60 27.71 -34.24 6.56
N LYS A 61 27.81 -35.57 6.62
CA LYS A 61 26.87 -36.40 7.37
C LYS A 61 26.91 -36.04 8.86
N GLY A 62 25.77 -35.60 9.39
CA GLY A 62 25.62 -35.20 10.79
C GLY A 62 25.61 -33.69 11.02
N ASP A 63 25.93 -32.88 10.02
CA ASP A 63 25.85 -31.42 10.09
C ASP A 63 24.42 -30.94 9.74
N THR A 64 24.02 -29.81 10.32
CA THR A 64 22.77 -29.11 10.01
C THR A 64 23.05 -27.94 9.07
N PRO A 65 22.47 -27.89 7.85
CA PRO A 65 22.62 -26.76 6.95
C PRO A 65 21.81 -25.54 7.42
N ASP A 66 22.26 -24.33 7.05
CA ASP A 66 21.49 -23.10 7.25
C ASP A 66 20.46 -22.94 6.11
N PRO A 67 19.18 -22.66 6.39
CA PRO A 67 18.20 -22.35 5.37
C PRO A 67 18.61 -21.19 4.44
N GLU A 68 19.35 -20.19 4.93
CA GLU A 68 19.84 -19.06 4.13
C GLU A 68 20.81 -19.50 3.02
N ASP A 69 21.56 -20.59 3.26
CA ASP A 69 22.47 -21.18 2.26
C ASP A 69 21.73 -21.73 1.05
N GLY A 70 20.42 -21.97 1.14
CA GLY A 70 19.60 -22.46 0.03
C GLY A 70 19.21 -21.39 -0.97
N VAL A 71 19.40 -20.10 -0.64
CA VAL A 71 18.93 -18.97 -1.45
C VAL A 71 20.11 -18.10 -1.84
N LYS A 72 20.47 -18.16 -3.12
CA LYS A 72 21.62 -17.45 -3.70
C LYS A 72 21.49 -15.92 -3.59
N ASN A 73 20.27 -15.38 -3.65
CA ASN A 73 19.98 -13.95 -3.59
C ASN A 73 19.35 -13.51 -2.26
N HIS A 74 19.57 -14.23 -1.14
CA HIS A 74 18.99 -13.89 0.16
C HIS A 74 19.26 -12.43 0.56
N GLY A 75 20.50 -11.95 0.36
CA GLY A 75 20.87 -10.57 0.71
C GLY A 75 20.20 -9.49 -0.14
N ASP A 76 19.61 -9.83 -1.29
CA ASP A 76 18.80 -8.91 -2.09
C ASP A 76 17.32 -8.97 -1.69
N LEU A 77 16.85 -10.13 -1.20
CA LEU A 77 15.52 -10.29 -0.65
C LEU A 77 15.35 -9.53 0.68
N ASP A 78 16.39 -9.53 1.53
CA ASP A 78 16.38 -8.81 2.82
C ASP A 78 16.27 -7.28 2.68
N LYS A 79 16.61 -6.74 1.51
CA LYS A 79 16.55 -5.31 1.21
C LYS A 79 15.17 -4.88 0.70
N ILE A 80 14.25 -5.83 0.51
CA ILE A 80 12.89 -5.55 0.08
C ILE A 80 12.14 -4.88 1.23
N THR A 81 11.55 -3.72 0.94
CA THR A 81 10.62 -3.06 1.85
C THR A 81 9.21 -3.33 1.35
N ASP A 82 8.32 -3.86 2.21
CA ASP A 82 6.91 -4.02 1.86
C ASP A 82 6.27 -2.62 1.73
N PRO A 83 5.79 -2.22 0.54
CA PRO A 83 5.15 -0.91 0.35
C PRO A 83 3.89 -0.72 1.22
N LYS A 84 3.24 -1.81 1.65
CA LYS A 84 2.08 -1.78 2.56
C LYS A 84 2.47 -1.80 4.04
N HIS A 85 3.70 -2.20 4.37
CA HIS A 85 4.24 -2.24 5.72
C HIS A 85 5.69 -1.75 5.73
N PRO A 86 5.92 -0.43 5.60
CA PRO A 86 7.25 0.15 5.59
C PRO A 86 7.86 0.06 7.00
N GLY A 87 8.47 -1.09 7.32
CA GLY A 87 9.07 -1.35 8.62
C GLY A 87 9.12 -2.82 9.03
N THR A 88 8.39 -3.72 8.36
CA THR A 88 8.50 -5.16 8.62
C THR A 88 9.57 -5.76 7.73
N LYS A 89 10.69 -6.14 8.35
CA LYS A 89 11.69 -7.01 7.72
C LYS A 89 11.03 -8.35 7.45
N THR A 90 10.84 -8.70 6.18
CA THR A 90 10.43 -10.06 5.80
C THR A 90 11.54 -11.00 6.26
N THR A 91 11.25 -11.80 7.29
CA THR A 91 12.13 -12.85 7.81
C THR A 91 11.69 -14.16 7.17
#